data_AF-A0A6P5M4J9-F1
#
_entry.id   AF-A0A6P5M4J9-F1
#
_cell.length_a   1.000
_cell.length_b   1.000
_cell.length_c   1.000
_cell.angle_alpha   90.00
_cell.angle_beta   90.00
_cell.angle_gamma   90.00
#
_symmetry.space_group_name_H-M   'P 1'
#
loop_
_entity.id
_entity.type
_entity.pdbx_description
1 polymer ?
#
loop_
_entity_poly.entity_id
_entity_poly.type
_entity_poly.pdbx_seq_one_letter_code
_entity_poly.pdbx_strand_id
1 'polypeptide(L)' 'MSAPKKSPEELKKIFVKYAAKEGDPDQLSKDELKLLIEAEFPQILKGSTSLDDLFKELDKNGDGEVSFEEFQVLIKKISS' A
#
# COMPACT_ATOMS: atom_id res chain seq x y z
N MET A 1 15.03 5.45 20.53
CA MET A 1 15.02 4.35 19.56
C MET A 1 14.19 4.81 18.38
N SER A 2 14.83 5.30 17.32
CA SER A 2 14.14 5.83 16.14
C SER A 2 13.49 4.67 15.40
N ALA A 3 12.18 4.76 15.14
CA ALA A 3 11.44 3.72 14.43
C ALA A 3 12.16 3.33 13.13
N PRO A 4 12.20 2.04 12.74
CA PRO A 4 12.71 1.64 11.44
C PRO A 4 11.74 2.16 10.38
N LYS A 5 12.03 3.34 9.83
CA LYS A 5 11.36 3.83 8.63
C LYS A 5 11.86 2.93 7.49
N LYS A 6 11.03 1.98 7.05
CA LYS A 6 11.33 1.12 5.89
C LYS A 6 11.81 2.01 4.74
N SER A 7 12.94 1.66 4.15
CA SER A 7 13.51 2.46 3.07
C SER A 7 12.62 2.42 1.82
N PRO A 8 12.63 3.44 0.94
CA PRO A 8 11.89 3.40 -0.32
C PRO A 8 12.14 2.13 -1.14
N GLU A 9 13.37 1.60 -1.09
CA GLU A 9 13.74 0.35 -1.75
C GLU A 9 13.06 -0.88 -1.15
N GLU A 10 12.93 -0.95 0.17
CA GLU A 10 12.22 -2.04 0.86
C GLU A 10 10.72 -1.96 0.57
N LEU A 11 10.16 -0.75 0.55
CA LEU A 11 8.76 -0.51 0.21
C LEU A 11 8.45 -0.91 -1.23
N LYS A 12 9.36 -0.62 -2.17
CA LYS A 12 9.24 -1.09 -3.55
C LYS A 12 9.31 -2.62 -3.64
N LYS A 13 10.21 -3.27 -2.90
CA LYS A 13 10.29 -4.74 -2.86
C LYS A 13 9.02 -5.37 -2.30
N ILE A 14 8.46 -4.78 -1.23
CA ILE A 14 7.19 -5.18 -0.65
C ILE A 14 6.08 -5.03 -1.68
N PHE A 15 5.95 -3.86 -2.31
CA PHE A 15 4.95 -3.59 -3.35
C PHE A 15 5.00 -4.67 -4.44
N VAL A 16 6.15 -4.87 -5.08
CA VAL A 16 6.31 -5.86 -6.15
C VAL A 16 6.03 -7.28 -5.67
N LYS A 17 6.42 -7.62 -4.43
CA LYS A 17 6.14 -8.94 -3.85
C LYS A 17 4.64 -9.23 -3.73
N TYR A 18 3.84 -8.22 -3.39
CA TYR A 18 2.39 -8.39 -3.23
C TYR A 18 1.64 -8.21 -4.56
N ALA A 19 2.08 -7.31 -5.45
CA ALA A 19 1.51 -7.10 -6.79
C ALA A 19 1.77 -8.28 -7.75
N ALA A 20 2.88 -9.01 -7.56
CA ALA A 20 3.18 -10.18 -8.37
C ALA A 20 2.36 -11.43 -7.98
N LYS A 21 1.34 -11.31 -7.11
CA LYS A 21 0.51 -12.46 -6.73
C LYS A 21 -0.52 -12.76 -7.81
N GLU A 22 -1.30 -11.77 -8.23
CA GLU A 22 -2.40 -11.93 -9.17
C GLU A 22 -2.63 -10.65 -9.99
N GLY A 23 -2.94 -10.78 -11.28
CA GLY A 23 -3.21 -9.60 -12.12
C GLY A 23 -1.95 -8.92 -12.65
N ASP A 24 -1.90 -7.59 -12.57
CA ASP A 24 -0.79 -6.76 -13.07
C ASP A 24 0.34 -6.65 -12.03
N PRO A 25 1.57 -7.12 -12.33
CA PRO A 25 2.69 -7.07 -11.38
C PRO A 25 3.17 -5.65 -11.03
N ASP A 26 2.71 -4.63 -11.76
CA ASP A 26 3.03 -3.23 -11.54
C ASP A 26 1.92 -2.47 -10.77
N GLN A 27 0.79 -3.11 -10.48
CA GLN A 27 -0.32 -2.54 -9.69
C GLN A 27 -0.76 -3.47 -8.56
N LEU A 28 -1.36 -2.92 -7.51
CA LEU A 28 -1.97 -3.70 -6.44
C LEU A 28 -3.47 -3.68 -6.61
N SER A 29 -4.07 -4.86 -6.76
CA SER A 29 -5.49 -5.02 -6.58
C SER A 29 -5.90 -4.71 -5.14
N LYS A 30 -7.19 -4.49 -4.90
CA LYS A 30 -7.73 -4.23 -3.55
C LYS A 30 -7.38 -5.33 -2.54
N ASP A 31 -7.40 -6.59 -2.98
CA ASP A 31 -7.09 -7.73 -2.12
C ASP A 31 -5.59 -7.83 -1.82
N GLU A 32 -4.72 -7.53 -2.80
CA GLU A 32 -3.27 -7.49 -2.58
C GLU A 32 -2.87 -6.32 -1.69
N LEU A 33 -3.48 -5.14 -1.90
CA LEU A 33 -3.30 -4.00 -1.01
C LEU A 33 -3.71 -4.40 0.41
N LYS A 34 -4.85 -5.07 0.60
CA LYS A 34 -5.27 -5.54 1.92
C LYS A 34 -4.23 -6.41 2.59
N LEU A 35 -3.75 -7.43 1.91
CA LEU A 35 -2.74 -8.34 2.44
C LEU A 35 -1.44 -7.59 2.79
N LEU A 36 -1.02 -6.67 1.93
CA LEU A 36 0.16 -5.84 2.16
C LEU A 36 -0.03 -4.97 3.41
N ILE A 37 -1.15 -4.28 3.55
CA ILE A 37 -1.40 -3.39 4.70
C ILE A 37 -1.50 -4.20 6.00
N GLU A 38 -2.24 -5.31 6.00
CA GLU A 38 -2.39 -6.16 7.19
C GLU A 38 -1.04 -6.76 7.63
N ALA A 39 -0.18 -7.14 6.69
CA ALA A 39 1.12 -7.74 6.99
C ALA A 39 2.20 -6.71 7.36
N GLU A 40 2.28 -5.61 6.60
CA GLU A 40 3.41 -4.68 6.66
C GLU A 40 3.10 -3.40 7.43
N PHE A 41 1.84 -2.97 7.44
CA PHE A 41 1.38 -1.72 8.05
C PHE A 41 0.05 -1.87 8.82
N PRO A 42 -0.08 -2.86 9.73
CA PRO A 42 -1.35 -3.11 10.42
C PRO A 42 -1.85 -1.91 11.23
N GLN A 43 -0.96 -0.97 11.56
CA GLN A 43 -1.28 0.29 12.23
C GLN A 43 -2.19 1.22 11.41
N ILE A 44 -2.20 1.11 10.07
CA ILE A 44 -3.05 1.94 9.21
C ILE A 44 -4.52 1.55 9.38
N LEU A 45 -4.81 0.25 9.42
CA LEU A 45 -6.16 -0.29 9.62
C LEU A 45 -6.62 -0.29 11.08
N LYS A 46 -5.72 -0.01 12.03
CA LYS A 46 -6.07 0.16 13.45
C LYS A 46 -6.73 1.52 13.75
N GLY A 47 -6.74 2.44 12.79
CA GLY A 47 -7.46 3.72 12.90
C GLY A 47 -8.92 3.61 12.50
N SER A 48 -9.56 4.76 12.27
CA SER A 48 -10.94 4.85 11.77
C SER A 48 -11.07 4.68 10.24
N THR A 49 -9.97 4.41 9.54
CA THR A 49 -9.95 4.27 8.08
C THR A 49 -10.15 2.81 7.70
N SER A 50 -11.23 2.51 6.98
CA SER A 50 -11.45 1.18 6.44
C SER A 50 -10.52 0.92 5.25
N LEU A 51 -10.29 -0.35 4.90
CA LEU A 51 -9.54 -0.71 3.70
C LEU A 51 -10.18 -0.10 2.45
N ASP A 52 -11.50 -0.13 2.34
CA ASP A 52 -12.25 0.46 1.24
C ASP A 52 -11.99 1.96 1.09
N ASP A 53 -12.01 2.71 2.18
CA ASP A 53 -11.74 4.15 2.17
C ASP A 53 -10.29 4.43 1.83
N LEU A 54 -9.36 3.62 2.36
CA LEU A 54 -7.94 3.71 2.03
C LEU A 54 -7.71 3.45 0.54
N PHE A 55 -8.32 2.38 0.01
CA PHE A 55 -8.22 2.01 -1.39
C PHE A 55 -8.71 3.14 -2.28
N LYS A 56 -9.92 3.67 -2.02
CA LYS A 56 -10.47 4.83 -2.73
C LYS A 56 -9.63 6.11 -2.56
N GLU A 57 -8.92 6.25 -1.44
CA GLU A 57 -8.02 7.39 -1.24
C GLU A 57 -6.79 7.27 -2.13
N LEU A 58 -6.30 6.05 -2.37
CA LEU A 58 -5.09 5.77 -3.16
C LEU A 58 -5.37 5.67 -4.66
N ASP A 59 -6.42 4.94 -5.07
CA ASP A 59 -6.89 4.79 -6.45
C ASP A 59 -7.45 6.14 -6.96
N LYS A 60 -6.54 6.99 -7.47
CA LYS A 60 -6.83 8.35 -7.94
C LYS A 60 -7.29 8.36 -9.38
N ASN A 61 -6.77 7.43 -10.18
CA ASN A 61 -7.15 7.28 -11.59
C ASN A 61 -8.50 6.55 -11.75
N GLY A 62 -8.96 5.82 -10.74
CA GLY A 62 -10.23 5.09 -10.74
C GLY A 62 -10.17 3.83 -11.61
N ASP A 63 -8.99 3.25 -11.82
CA ASP A 63 -8.83 2.02 -12.61
C ASP A 63 -9.18 0.75 -11.81
N GLY A 64 -9.39 0.89 -10.50
CA GLY A 64 -9.71 -0.23 -9.62
C GLY A 64 -8.48 -1.01 -9.15
N GLU A 65 -7.28 -0.46 -9.37
CA GLU A 65 -5.99 -0.95 -8.90
C GLU A 65 -5.19 0.22 -8.29
N VAL A 66 -4.08 -0.08 -7.62
CA VAL A 66 -3.21 0.93 -7.01
C VAL A 66 -1.82 0.80 -7.60
N SER A 67 -1.46 1.76 -8.45
CA SER A 67 -0.12 1.86 -9.03
C SER A 67 0.95 2.16 -7.97
N PHE A 68 2.22 1.95 -8.31
CA PHE A 68 3.32 2.32 -7.42
C PHE A 68 3.33 3.82 -7.09
N GLU A 69 2.93 4.69 -8.04
CA GLU A 69 2.83 6.14 -7.81
C GLU A 69 1.75 6.49 -6.79
N GLU A 70 0.59 5.83 -6.86
CA GLU A 70 -0.49 5.99 -5.89
C GLU A 70 -0.09 5.42 -4.52
N PHE A 71 0.57 4.28 -4.49
CA PHE A 71 1.11 3.68 -3.27
C PHE A 71 2.12 4.61 -2.56
N GLN A 72 2.88 5.44 -3.28
CA GLN A 72 3.78 6.43 -2.65
C GLN A 72 3.04 7.43 -1.77
N VAL A 73 1.76 7.72 -2.03
CA VAL A 73 0.94 8.59 -1.17
C VAL A 73 0.79 7.96 0.22
N LEU A 74 0.56 6.65 0.27
CA LEU A 74 0.54 5.90 1.53
C LEU A 74 1.89 5.96 2.26
N ILE A 75 2.99 5.75 1.53
CA ILE A 75 4.35 5.80 2.08
C ILE A 75 4.62 7.16 2.75
N LYS A 76 4.23 8.25 2.08
CA LYS A 76 4.36 9.59 2.64
C LYS A 76 3.53 9.76 3.92
N LYS A 77 2.32 9.20 3.96
CA LYS A 77 1.42 9.24 5.12
C LYS A 77 1.96 8.49 6.34
N ILE A 78 2.70 7.39 6.14
CA ILE A 78 3.32 6.63 7.25
C ILE A 78 4.69 7.13 7.68
N SER A 79 5.41 7.81 6.78
CA SER A 79 6.76 8.31 7.04
C SER A 79 6.79 9.71 7.67
N SER A 80 5.67 10.44 7.58
CA SER A 80 5.45 11.74 8.21
C SER A 80 5.05 11.60 9.68
#